data_AF-A0A926THB8-F1
#
_entry.id   AF-A0A926THB8-F1
#
_cell.length_a   1.000
_cell.length_b   1.000
_cell.length_c   1.000
_cell.angle_alpha   90.00
_cell.angle_beta   90.00
_cell.angle_gamma   90.00
#
_symmetry.space_group_name_H-M   'P 1'
#
loop_
_entity.id
_entity.type
_entity.pdbx_description
1 polymer ?
#
loop_
_entity_poly.entity_id
_entity_poly.type
_entity_poly.pdbx_seq_one_letter_code
_entity_poly.pdbx_strand_id
1 'polypeptide(L)'
;MSANFNFSFPTIPTFDSLTGLFADSSVAGSTIDITSTIGYNKTIATGINNDYIRAGLGSDIIGGGAGADIFAFGSPLEGIDTIADFAIEQGDKIEISGVGFGIGVTELNRFSYYAATGGLYFDNIQLATLPINLNFSPANLTIV
;
A
#
# COMPACT_ATOMS: atom_id res chain seq x y z
N MET A 1 -34.04 -6.32 10.49
CA MET A 1 -33.75 -4.98 9.97
C MET A 1 -32.33 -5.01 9.45
N SER A 2 -32.12 -5.25 8.16
CA SER A 2 -30.79 -5.18 7.54
C SER A 2 -30.57 -3.73 7.10
N ALA A 3 -29.55 -3.08 7.65
CA ALA A 3 -29.13 -1.77 7.21
C ALA A 3 -28.40 -1.91 5.87
N ASN A 4 -28.97 -1.34 4.82
CA ASN A 4 -28.28 -1.17 3.54
C ASN A 4 -27.34 0.03 3.72
N PHE A 5 -26.04 -0.22 3.89
CA PHE A 5 -25.04 0.83 3.83
C PHE A 5 -24.67 1.07 2.37
N ASN A 6 -25.16 2.19 1.84
CA ASN A 6 -24.90 2.62 0.48
C ASN A 6 -23.59 3.40 0.47
N PHE A 7 -22.46 2.74 0.23
CA PHE A 7 -21.18 3.43 0.04
C PHE A 7 -21.13 4.04 -1.36
N SER A 8 -21.26 5.37 -1.44
CA SER A 8 -21.16 6.12 -2.68
C SER A 8 -19.69 6.38 -3.00
N PHE A 9 -19.05 5.49 -3.75
CA PHE A 9 -17.75 5.77 -4.36
C PHE A 9 -17.91 6.63 -5.63
N PRO A 10 -16.97 7.54 -5.93
CA PRO A 10 -16.92 8.21 -7.24
C PRO A 10 -16.94 7.15 -8.34
N THR A 11 -17.71 7.40 -9.40
CA THR A 11 -18.06 6.44 -10.46
C THR A 11 -16.88 5.57 -10.91
N ILE A 12 -16.84 4.33 -10.43
CA ILE A 12 -15.90 3.31 -10.91
C ILE A 12 -16.40 2.82 -12.28
N PRO A 13 -15.57 2.87 -13.34
CA PRO A 13 -15.97 2.37 -14.65
C PRO A 13 -16.33 0.87 -14.57
N THR A 14 -17.42 0.51 -15.24
CA THR A 14 -18.04 -0.81 -15.23
C THR A 14 -17.08 -1.93 -15.67
N PHE A 15 -17.10 -3.02 -14.89
CA PHE A 15 -16.26 -4.21 -14.97
C PHE A 15 -16.32 -4.95 -16.32
N ASP A 16 -15.14 -5.22 -16.89
CA ASP A 16 -14.90 -6.37 -17.77
C ASP A 16 -13.60 -7.07 -17.34
N SER A 17 -13.76 -8.34 -16.94
CA SER A 17 -12.80 -9.46 -16.91
C SER A 17 -11.28 -9.17 -16.71
N LEU A 18 -10.74 -9.71 -15.61
CA LEU A 18 -9.32 -10.07 -15.42
C LEU A 18 -8.28 -8.94 -15.34
N THR A 19 -8.67 -7.69 -15.07
CA THR A 19 -7.70 -6.58 -14.95
C THR A 19 -7.71 -5.83 -13.60
N GLY A 20 -8.40 -6.35 -12.59
CA GLY A 20 -8.32 -5.81 -11.23
C GLY A 20 -8.99 -6.74 -10.21
N LEU A 21 -8.21 -7.28 -9.27
CA LEU A 21 -8.75 -7.88 -8.07
C LEU A 21 -9.07 -6.75 -7.09
N PHE A 22 -10.35 -6.57 -6.79
CA PHE A 22 -10.81 -5.66 -5.74
C PHE A 22 -10.87 -6.46 -4.44
N ALA A 23 -10.01 -6.12 -3.50
CA ALA A 23 -10.25 -6.46 -2.11
C ALA A 23 -10.97 -5.25 -1.49
N ASP A 24 -12.28 -5.40 -1.26
CA ASP A 24 -13.10 -4.51 -0.43
C ASP A 24 -13.35 -5.26 0.87
N SER A 25 -12.81 -4.75 1.97
CA SER A 25 -12.93 -5.37 3.28
C SER A 25 -13.49 -4.37 4.29
N SER A 26 -14.80 -4.13 4.24
CA SER A 26 -15.56 -3.42 5.29
C SER A 26 -15.51 -4.05 6.71
N VAL A 27 -14.55 -4.93 7.00
CA VAL A 27 -14.35 -5.63 8.28
C VAL A 27 -13.21 -4.94 9.04
N ALA A 28 -13.39 -4.69 10.34
CA ALA A 28 -12.38 -4.05 11.17
C ALA A 28 -11.07 -4.86 11.24
N GLY A 29 -9.94 -4.24 10.91
CA GLY A 29 -8.62 -4.85 11.08
C GLY A 29 -8.25 -5.85 9.98
N SER A 30 -8.58 -5.53 8.73
CA SER A 30 -8.43 -6.47 7.63
C SER A 30 -6.95 -6.70 7.30
N THR A 31 -6.56 -7.97 7.25
CA THR A 31 -5.28 -8.38 6.67
C THR A 31 -5.51 -8.77 5.22
N ILE A 32 -5.08 -7.91 4.31
CA ILE A 32 -5.11 -8.15 2.87
C ILE A 32 -3.71 -8.54 2.44
N ASP A 33 -3.50 -9.83 2.19
CA ASP A 33 -2.28 -10.35 1.57
C ASP A 33 -2.66 -11.01 0.24
N ILE A 34 -2.36 -10.31 -0.86
CA ILE A 34 -2.66 -10.73 -2.23
C ILE A 34 -1.37 -11.12 -2.95
N THR A 35 -0.44 -11.79 -2.25
CA THR A 35 0.73 -12.35 -2.92
C THR A 35 0.31 -13.43 -3.91
N SER A 36 0.32 -13.08 -5.19
CA SER A 36 0.10 -14.01 -6.29
C SER A 36 1.41 -14.24 -7.04
N THR A 37 1.56 -15.41 -7.67
CA THR A 37 2.74 -15.73 -8.48
C THR A 37 2.79 -14.99 -9.82
N ILE A 38 1.77 -14.21 -10.13
CA ILE A 38 1.58 -13.47 -11.39
C ILE A 38 1.38 -11.98 -11.09
N GLY A 39 2.13 -11.11 -11.77
CA GLY A 39 2.17 -9.67 -11.51
C GLY A 39 1.01 -8.89 -12.12
N TYR A 40 -0.22 -9.21 -11.74
CA TYR A 40 -1.38 -8.41 -12.15
C TYR A 40 -1.48 -7.13 -11.34
N ASN A 41 -1.76 -6.04 -12.04
CA ASN A 41 -2.12 -4.75 -11.43
C ASN A 41 -3.50 -4.86 -10.79
N LYS A 42 -3.64 -4.32 -9.58
CA LYS A 42 -4.83 -4.41 -8.75
C LYS A 42 -5.29 -3.02 -8.32
N THR A 43 -6.54 -2.94 -7.88
CA THR A 43 -7.09 -1.76 -7.21
C THR A 43 -7.64 -2.23 -5.88
N ILE A 44 -6.99 -1.81 -4.79
CA ILE A 44 -7.27 -2.25 -3.42
C ILE A 44 -7.83 -1.07 -2.64
N ALA A 45 -8.93 -1.29 -1.91
CA ALA A 45 -9.54 -0.29 -1.05
C ALA A 45 -10.08 -0.98 0.21
N THR A 46 -9.51 -0.71 1.37
CA THR A 46 -9.82 -1.48 2.59
C THR A 46 -10.89 -0.83 3.45
N GLY A 47 -10.96 0.50 3.47
CA GLY A 47 -12.14 1.25 3.88
C GLY A 47 -11.96 1.96 5.21
N ILE A 48 -12.51 1.43 6.30
CA ILE A 48 -12.37 2.02 7.64
C ILE A 48 -11.65 1.02 8.54
N ASN A 49 -11.02 1.54 9.61
CA ASN A 49 -10.18 0.85 10.60
C ASN A 49 -8.71 0.70 10.16
N ASN A 50 -7.89 0.16 11.06
CA ASN A 50 -6.45 -0.03 10.83
C ASN A 50 -6.22 -1.33 10.07
N ASP A 51 -5.81 -1.27 8.82
CA ASP A 51 -5.64 -2.42 7.96
C ASP A 51 -4.17 -2.74 7.69
N TYR A 52 -3.88 -4.00 7.36
CA TYR A 52 -2.57 -4.43 6.88
C TYR A 52 -2.71 -4.86 5.42
N ILE A 53 -1.92 -4.26 4.53
CA ILE A 53 -2.08 -4.39 3.08
C ILE A 53 -0.75 -4.77 2.45
N ARG A 54 -0.70 -5.95 1.87
CA ARG A 54 0.38 -6.42 0.99
C ARG A 54 -0.19 -6.79 -0.36
N ALA A 55 0.08 -5.96 -1.37
CA ALA A 55 -0.46 -6.16 -2.71
C ALA A 55 0.34 -7.19 -3.53
N GLY A 56 1.63 -7.38 -3.21
CA GLY A 56 2.47 -8.38 -3.88
C GLY A 56 2.86 -7.95 -5.28
N LEU A 57 3.00 -8.89 -6.22
CA LEU A 57 3.45 -8.57 -7.57
C LEU A 57 2.41 -7.73 -8.35
N GLY A 58 2.88 -6.75 -9.12
CA GLY A 58 2.07 -5.88 -9.96
C GLY A 58 2.39 -4.40 -9.71
N SER A 59 1.86 -3.51 -10.54
CA SER A 59 1.79 -2.08 -10.23
C SER A 59 0.37 -1.78 -9.75
N ASP A 60 0.19 -1.75 -8.44
CA ASP A 60 -1.12 -1.70 -7.81
C ASP A 60 -1.52 -0.27 -7.42
N ILE A 61 -2.82 -0.01 -7.37
CA ILE A 61 -3.40 1.20 -6.79
C ILE A 61 -4.01 0.81 -5.46
N ILE A 62 -3.55 1.40 -4.37
CA ILE A 62 -3.89 0.98 -3.01
C ILE A 62 -4.43 2.18 -2.23
N GLY A 63 -5.62 2.05 -1.64
CA GLY A 63 -6.16 2.96 -0.65
C GLY A 63 -6.43 2.22 0.65
N GLY A 64 -5.85 2.68 1.77
CA GLY A 64 -6.16 2.15 3.11
C GLY A 64 -7.48 2.70 3.64
N GLY A 65 -7.86 3.90 3.21
CA GLY A 65 -9.01 4.61 3.70
C GLY A 65 -8.73 5.25 5.05
N ALA A 66 -9.60 5.06 6.04
CA ALA A 66 -9.49 5.72 7.33
C ALA A 66 -9.01 4.77 8.42
N GLY A 67 -7.85 5.03 8.99
CA GLY A 67 -7.25 4.23 10.05
C GLY A 67 -5.78 4.53 10.16
N ALA A 68 -5.07 3.84 11.05
CA ALA A 68 -3.62 3.77 11.04
C ALA A 68 -3.23 2.50 10.27
N ASP A 69 -3.07 2.62 8.96
CA ASP A 69 -2.89 1.49 8.05
C ASP A 69 -1.41 1.11 7.87
N ILE A 70 -1.15 -0.15 7.52
CA ILE A 70 0.18 -0.66 7.25
C ILE A 70 0.23 -1.12 5.80
N PHE A 71 1.05 -0.45 5.00
CA PHE A 71 1.36 -0.86 3.62
C PHE A 71 2.69 -1.62 3.62
N ALA A 72 2.61 -2.92 3.36
CA ALA A 72 3.72 -3.85 3.49
C ALA A 72 4.30 -4.27 2.14
N PHE A 73 5.63 -4.21 2.04
CA PHE A 73 6.39 -4.65 0.87
C PHE A 73 7.27 -5.83 1.23
N GLY A 74 7.12 -6.92 0.48
CA GLY A 74 7.87 -8.14 0.70
C GLY A 74 9.13 -8.26 -0.15
N SER A 75 9.29 -7.50 -1.23
CA SER A 75 10.47 -7.55 -2.08
C SER A 75 10.60 -6.28 -2.93
N PRO A 76 11.82 -5.84 -3.29
CA PRO A 76 12.00 -4.73 -4.22
C PRO A 76 11.50 -5.01 -5.65
N LEU A 77 11.15 -6.27 -5.97
CA LEU A 77 10.69 -6.70 -7.29
C LEU A 77 9.19 -6.96 -7.36
N GLU A 78 8.42 -6.49 -6.37
CA GLU A 78 6.96 -6.58 -6.37
C GLU A 78 6.33 -5.68 -7.45
N GLY A 79 6.96 -4.55 -7.75
CA GLY A 79 6.51 -3.62 -8.78
C GLY A 79 6.57 -2.20 -8.24
N ILE A 80 5.93 -1.26 -8.94
CA ILE A 80 5.81 0.11 -8.47
C ILE A 80 4.35 0.39 -8.16
N ASP A 81 4.03 0.48 -6.88
CA ASP A 81 2.67 0.72 -6.41
C ASP A 81 2.35 2.20 -6.28
N THR A 82 1.07 2.54 -6.29
CA THR A 82 0.55 3.87 -5.97
C THR A 82 -0.31 3.76 -4.72
N ILE A 83 0.16 4.32 -3.61
CA ILE A 83 -0.62 4.44 -2.38
C ILE A 83 -1.32 5.80 -2.42
N ALA A 84 -2.65 5.77 -2.52
CA ALA A 84 -3.45 6.92 -2.90
C ALA A 84 -3.74 7.89 -1.73
N ASP A 85 -3.79 7.39 -0.50
CA ASP A 85 -4.32 8.10 0.67
C ASP A 85 -3.43 8.08 1.91
N PHE A 86 -2.16 7.67 1.78
CA PHE A 86 -1.22 7.60 2.90
C PHE A 86 -1.17 8.90 3.72
N ALA A 87 -1.48 8.79 5.00
CA ALA A 87 -1.61 9.91 5.93
C ALA A 87 -0.83 9.67 7.24
N ILE A 88 0.27 10.41 7.39
CA ILE A 88 1.08 10.42 8.62
C ILE A 88 0.24 10.80 9.84
N GLU A 89 -0.70 11.73 9.67
CA GLU A 89 -1.57 12.23 10.74
C GLU A 89 -2.56 11.17 11.26
N GLN A 90 -2.92 10.18 10.42
CA GLN A 90 -3.77 9.06 10.82
C GLN A 90 -2.95 7.93 11.48
N GLY A 91 -1.63 7.96 11.32
CA GLY A 91 -0.70 6.98 11.88
C GLY A 91 -0.28 5.88 10.91
N ASP A 92 -0.48 6.09 9.60
CA ASP A 92 -0.10 5.14 8.57
C ASP A 92 1.40 4.85 8.56
N LYS A 93 1.73 3.61 8.22
CA LYS A 93 3.09 3.09 8.19
C LYS A 93 3.38 2.35 6.91
N ILE A 94 4.65 2.41 6.53
CA ILE A 94 5.20 1.52 5.53
C ILE A 94 6.04 0.47 6.26
N GLU A 95 5.74 -0.80 5.99
CA GLU A 95 6.47 -1.94 6.50
C GLU A 95 7.27 -2.61 5.38
N ILE A 96 8.52 -2.96 5.65
CA ILE A 96 9.42 -3.62 4.70
C ILE A 96 9.90 -4.94 5.28
N SER A 97 9.77 -6.02 4.52
CA SER A 97 10.38 -7.30 4.89
C SER A 97 11.90 -7.24 4.71
N GLY A 98 12.67 -7.26 5.80
CA GLY A 98 14.13 -7.28 5.74
C GLY A 98 14.65 -8.52 5.01
N VAL A 99 14.07 -9.70 5.30
CA VAL A 99 14.42 -10.96 4.64
C VAL A 99 14.18 -10.89 3.13
N GLY A 100 13.03 -10.36 2.70
CA GLY A 100 12.69 -10.29 1.29
C GLY A 100 13.46 -9.22 0.50
N PHE A 101 13.98 -8.21 1.19
CA PHE A 101 14.90 -7.21 0.64
C PHE A 101 16.38 -7.61 0.77
N GLY A 102 16.68 -8.70 1.49
CA GLY A 102 18.05 -9.13 1.77
C GLY A 102 18.82 -8.14 2.65
N ILE A 103 18.14 -7.50 3.59
CA ILE A 103 18.69 -6.47 4.49
C ILE A 103 18.38 -6.78 5.96
N GLY A 104 19.20 -6.23 6.84
CA GLY A 104 18.95 -6.18 8.28
C GLY A 104 17.98 -5.05 8.66
N VAL A 105 17.39 -5.18 9.85
CA VAL A 105 16.37 -4.25 10.39
C VAL A 105 16.85 -2.81 10.65
N THR A 106 18.15 -2.54 10.52
CA THR A 106 18.76 -1.21 10.74
C THR A 106 19.18 -0.51 9.45
N GLU A 107 19.00 -1.13 8.27
CA GLU A 107 19.49 -0.62 6.98
C GLU A 107 18.55 0.43 6.34
N LEU A 108 18.03 1.36 7.16
CA LEU A 108 17.16 2.45 6.69
C LEU A 108 17.86 3.43 5.73
N ASN A 109 19.20 3.47 5.76
CA ASN A 109 20.02 4.29 4.87
C ASN A 109 19.96 3.86 3.39
N ARG A 110 19.40 2.68 3.10
CA ARG A 110 19.16 2.21 1.74
C ARG A 110 17.85 2.72 1.16
N PHE A 111 17.03 3.39 1.97
CA PHE A 111 15.76 3.95 1.51
C PHE A 111 15.87 5.46 1.31
N SER A 112 15.19 5.95 0.28
CA SER A 112 15.09 7.38 -0.03
C SER A 112 13.64 7.74 -0.35
N TYR A 113 13.21 8.93 0.06
CA TYR A 113 11.89 9.46 -0.27
C TYR A 113 12.01 10.86 -0.86
N TYR A 114 11.31 11.10 -1.97
CA TYR A 114 11.28 12.39 -2.65
C TYR A 114 9.89 13.00 -2.55
N ALA A 115 9.69 13.92 -1.61
CA ALA A 115 8.38 14.54 -1.35
C ALA A 115 7.76 15.22 -2.58
N ALA A 116 8.56 15.77 -3.48
CA ALA A 116 8.06 16.44 -4.69
C ALA A 116 7.39 15.47 -5.69
N THR A 117 7.81 14.20 -5.70
CA THR A 117 7.26 13.17 -6.60
C THR A 117 6.45 12.10 -5.87
N GLY A 118 6.55 12.04 -4.53
CA GLY A 118 5.97 10.97 -3.73
C GLY A 118 6.75 9.65 -3.81
N GLY A 119 7.85 9.59 -4.56
CA GLY A 119 8.55 8.34 -4.81
C GLY A 119 9.31 7.85 -3.58
N LEU A 120 9.01 6.61 -3.16
CA LEU A 120 9.76 5.83 -2.18
C LEU A 120 10.67 4.84 -2.91
N TYR A 121 11.95 4.87 -2.58
CA TYR A 121 13.00 4.09 -3.25
C TYR A 121 13.75 3.22 -2.25
N PHE A 122 14.19 2.06 -2.72
CA PHE A 122 15.24 1.23 -2.13
C PHE A 122 16.41 1.16 -3.09
N ASP A 123 17.57 1.66 -2.67
CA ASP A 123 18.71 2.00 -3.52
C ASP A 123 18.26 2.84 -4.74
N ASN A 124 18.21 2.22 -5.93
CA ASN A 124 17.81 2.85 -7.19
C ASN A 124 16.49 2.28 -7.73
N ILE A 125 15.80 1.43 -6.97
CA ILE A 125 14.54 0.82 -7.35
C ILE A 125 13.41 1.57 -6.66
N GLN A 126 12.46 2.07 -7.44
CA GLN A 126 11.25 2.63 -6.87
C GLN A 126 10.34 1.50 -6.38
N LEU A 127 9.85 1.61 -5.15
CA LEU A 127 8.91 0.66 -4.57
C LEU A 127 7.47 1.16 -4.73
N ALA A 128 7.27 2.44 -4.44
CA ALA A 128 5.94 3.02 -4.42
C ALA A 128 5.96 4.52 -4.73
N THR A 129 4.78 5.03 -5.04
CA THR A 129 4.45 6.44 -5.07
C THR A 129 3.42 6.71 -3.98
N LEU A 130 3.79 7.54 -3.01
CA LEU A 130 2.90 8.08 -1.97
C LEU A 130 2.34 9.44 -2.42
N PRO A 131 1.37 10.02 -1.70
CA PRO A 131 0.98 11.41 -1.89
C PRO A 131 2.19 12.36 -1.85
N ILE A 132 2.15 13.40 -2.66
CA ILE A 132 3.21 14.41 -2.72
C ILE A 132 3.16 15.36 -1.52
N ASN A 133 4.28 16.00 -1.23
CA ASN A 133 4.45 17.00 -0.16
C ASN A 133 4.18 16.45 1.25
N LEU A 134 4.30 15.14 1.46
CA LEU A 134 4.27 14.56 2.80
C LEU A 134 5.53 14.91 3.57
N ASN A 135 5.39 15.12 4.88
CA ASN A 135 6.50 15.16 5.82
C ASN A 135 7.00 13.74 6.17
N PHE A 136 7.15 12.90 5.16
CA PHE A 136 7.61 11.52 5.31
C PHE A 136 9.13 11.45 5.18
N SER A 137 9.76 10.60 5.98
CA SER A 137 11.19 10.30 5.90
C SER A 137 11.39 8.79 6.01
N PRO A 138 12.42 8.20 5.39
CA PRO A 138 12.78 6.80 5.59
C PRO A 138 12.93 6.38 7.06
N ALA A 139 13.18 7.32 7.99
CA ALA A 139 13.18 7.05 9.42
C ALA A 139 11.81 6.58 9.98
N ASN A 140 10.71 6.78 9.24
CA ASN A 140 9.37 6.36 9.60
C ASN A 140 9.04 4.93 9.10
N LEU A 141 9.94 4.30 8.34
CA LEU A 141 9.77 2.92 7.90
C LEU A 141 9.94 1.97 9.07
N THR A 142 9.21 0.87 9.04
CA THR A 142 9.46 -0.29 9.91
C THR A 142 10.03 -1.41 9.06
N ILE A 143 11.21 -1.92 9.40
CA ILE A 143 11.76 -3.13 8.78
C ILE A 143 11.54 -4.30 9.74
N VAL A 144 10.92 -5.38 9.24
CA VAL A 144 10.56 -6.59 10.00
C VAL A 144 11.29 -7.84 9.51
#